data_AF-A0A6M1U286-F1
#
_entry.id   AF-A0A6M1U286-F1
#
_cell.length_a   1.000
_cell.length_b   1.000
_cell.length_c   1.000
_cell.angle_alpha   90.00
_cell.angle_beta   90.00
_cell.angle_gamma   90.00
#
_symmetry.space_group_name_H-M   'P 1'
#
loop_
_entity.id
_entity.type
_entity.pdbx_description
1 polymer ?
#
loop_
_entity_poly.entity_id
_entity_poly.type
_entity_poly.pdbx_seq_one_letter_code
_entity_poly.pdbx_strand_id
1 'polypeptide(L)'
;MPSSDFQDRLARLHQAQQQRKIAPGTPPGGPADNHRERLDRALAAAAAAGISRRDCFPPAMQALSALGLPIRPLHFKSLISLFFSGLCLGLGVFGGILWLFASDTMPVAPAGPIRGLVSLGWPGVAFLSLAIGAGFAAIIRAQAARAGLPRWRDL
;
A
#
# COMPACT_ATOMS: atom_id res chain seq x y z
N MET A 1 -37.50 28.07 24.63
CA MET A 1 -37.65 26.60 24.76
C MET A 1 -37.10 25.98 23.48
N PRO A 2 -36.04 25.16 23.53
CA PRO A 2 -35.56 24.46 22.33
C PRO A 2 -36.69 23.57 21.79
N SER A 3 -36.97 23.67 20.49
CA SER A 3 -38.08 22.93 19.86
C SER A 3 -37.85 21.43 19.98
N SER A 4 -38.88 20.69 20.39
CA SER A 4 -38.89 19.22 20.46
C SER A 4 -38.37 18.59 19.17
N ASP A 5 -38.73 19.19 18.03
CA ASP A 5 -38.25 18.81 16.69
C ASP A 5 -36.73 18.78 16.55
N PHE A 6 -36.01 19.69 17.21
CA PHE A 6 -34.55 19.71 17.13
C PHE A 6 -33.94 18.52 17.87
N GLN A 7 -34.45 18.22 19.07
CA GLN A 7 -33.98 17.06 19.83
C GLN A 7 -34.33 15.75 19.11
N ASP A 8 -35.51 15.66 18.50
CA ASP A 8 -35.90 14.48 17.72
C ASP A 8 -35.07 14.31 16.44
N ARG A 9 -34.64 15.41 15.81
CA ARG A 9 -33.70 15.35 14.68
C ARG A 9 -32.30 14.95 15.14
N LEU A 10 -31.85 15.47 16.27
CA LEU A 10 -30.52 15.16 16.82
C LEU A 10 -30.43 13.70 17.30
N ALA A 11 -31.48 13.20 17.94
CA ALA A 11 -31.61 11.81 18.35
C ALA A 11 -31.58 10.88 17.13
N ARG A 12 -32.33 11.19 16.05
CA ARG A 12 -32.31 10.43 14.79
C ARG A 12 -30.92 10.41 14.14
N LEU A 13 -30.20 11.54 14.15
CA LEU A 13 -28.83 11.60 13.65
C LEU A 13 -27.87 10.74 14.48
N HIS A 14 -27.96 10.80 15.81
CA HIS A 14 -27.16 9.96 16.70
C HIS A 14 -27.48 8.47 16.52
N GLN A 15 -28.75 8.11 16.36
CA GLN A 15 -29.19 6.72 16.15
C GLN A 15 -28.72 6.19 14.78
N ALA A 16 -28.79 7.01 13.72
CA ALA A 16 -28.25 6.66 12.41
C ALA A 16 -26.71 6.51 12.43
N GLN A 17 -26.02 7.36 13.19
CA GLN A 17 -24.57 7.24 13.40
C GLN A 17 -24.21 5.99 14.21
N GLN A 18 -24.98 5.64 15.23
CA GLN A 18 -24.79 4.42 16.02
C GLN A 18 -25.12 3.15 15.22
N GLN A 19 -26.20 3.13 14.44
CA GLN A 19 -26.50 2.00 13.55
C GLN A 19 -25.40 1.78 12.50
N ARG A 20 -24.82 2.85 11.95
CA ARG A 20 -23.63 2.74 11.09
C ARG A 20 -22.40 2.22 11.83
N LYS A 21 -22.31 2.43 13.13
CA LYS A 21 -21.19 1.98 13.97
C LYS A 21 -21.32 0.53 14.45
N ILE A 22 -22.52 -0.05 14.42
CA ILE A 22 -22.86 -1.35 15.04
C ILE A 22 -23.12 -2.45 14.01
N ALA A 23 -22.92 -2.23 12.71
CA ALA A 23 -23.01 -3.31 11.71
C ALA A 23 -21.62 -3.87 11.35
N PRO A 24 -21.07 -4.85 12.11
CA PRO A 24 -19.98 -5.67 11.62
C PRO A 24 -20.56 -6.67 10.61
N GLY A 25 -20.08 -6.63 9.37
CA GLY A 25 -20.00 -7.87 8.58
C GLY A 25 -20.59 -7.90 7.18
N THR A 26 -21.15 -6.81 6.62
CA THR A 26 -21.52 -6.86 5.19
C THR A 26 -21.17 -5.55 4.50
N PRO A 27 -20.17 -5.54 3.59
CA PRO A 27 -19.96 -4.37 2.75
C PRO A 27 -21.23 -4.13 1.93
N PRO A 28 -21.75 -2.89 1.89
CA PRO A 28 -22.92 -2.56 1.08
C PRO A 28 -22.66 -2.97 -0.38
N GLY A 29 -23.58 -3.74 -0.96
CA GLY A 29 -23.42 -4.45 -2.23
C GLY A 29 -23.41 -3.60 -3.50
N GLY A 30 -22.87 -2.39 -3.47
CA GLY A 30 -22.72 -1.51 -4.64
C GLY A 30 -21.36 -0.82 -4.64
N PRO A 31 -20.85 -0.35 -5.79
CA PRO A 31 -19.57 0.35 -5.88
C PRO A 31 -19.60 1.61 -5.00
N ALA A 32 -18.54 1.87 -4.21
CA ALA A 32 -18.47 3.11 -3.44
C ALA A 32 -18.23 4.34 -4.34
N ASP A 33 -19.00 5.40 -4.08
CA ASP A 33 -18.95 6.66 -4.85
C ASP A 33 -17.69 7.49 -4.54
N ASN A 34 -17.15 7.35 -3.32
CA ASN A 34 -16.06 8.19 -2.81
C ASN A 34 -14.78 7.40 -2.47
N HIS A 35 -13.60 7.98 -2.73
CA HIS A 35 -12.31 7.36 -2.43
C HIS A 35 -12.17 7.01 -0.94
N ARG A 36 -12.64 7.87 -0.03
CA ARG A 36 -12.61 7.63 1.42
C ARG A 36 -13.43 6.39 1.78
N GLU A 37 -14.63 6.26 1.23
CA GLU A 37 -15.48 5.11 1.48
C GLU A 37 -14.88 3.81 0.92
N ARG A 38 -14.28 3.85 -0.28
CA ARG A 38 -13.52 2.72 -0.83
C ARG A 38 -12.36 2.30 0.06
N LEU A 39 -11.64 3.28 0.60
CA LEU A 39 -10.54 3.04 1.54
C LEU A 39 -11.05 2.37 2.81
N ASP A 40 -12.13 2.88 3.40
CA ASP A 40 -12.71 2.32 4.62
C ASP A 40 -13.19 0.88 4.41
N ARG A 41 -13.86 0.59 3.27
CA ARG A 41 -14.26 -0.77 2.90
C ARG A 41 -13.06 -1.69 2.65
N ALA A 42 -12.01 -1.19 2.00
CA ALA A 42 -10.78 -1.96 1.79
C ALA A 42 -10.09 -2.30 3.11
N LEU A 43 -10.08 -1.37 4.07
CA LEU A 43 -9.52 -1.58 5.39
C LEU A 43 -10.37 -2.53 6.23
N ALA A 44 -11.70 -2.45 6.12
CA ALA A 44 -12.60 -3.40 6.75
C ALA A 44 -12.39 -4.82 6.19
N ALA A 45 -12.26 -4.97 4.87
CA ALA A 45 -11.98 -6.26 4.23
C ALA A 45 -10.61 -6.82 4.63
N ALA A 46 -9.58 -5.98 4.70
CA ALA A 46 -8.25 -6.38 5.15
C ALA A 46 -8.24 -6.79 6.63
N ALA A 47 -8.93 -6.03 7.50
CA ALA A 47 -9.08 -6.37 8.90
C ALA A 47 -9.85 -7.68 9.11
N ALA A 48 -10.90 -7.93 8.31
CA ALA A 48 -11.64 -9.19 8.32
C ALA A 48 -10.77 -10.39 7.91
N ALA A 49 -9.77 -10.17 7.05
CA ALA A 49 -8.78 -11.17 6.66
C ALA A 49 -7.60 -11.30 7.65
N GLY A 50 -7.65 -10.62 8.80
CA GLY A 50 -6.59 -10.65 9.82
C GLY A 50 -5.33 -9.86 9.46
N ILE A 51 -5.37 -9.02 8.42
CA ILE A 51 -4.23 -8.20 7.99
C ILE A 51 -4.24 -6.91 8.80
N SER A 52 -3.14 -6.63 9.49
CA SER A 52 -3.06 -5.42 10.30
C SER A 52 -2.96 -4.16 9.43
N ARG A 53 -3.36 -3.01 9.97
CA ARG A 53 -3.23 -1.72 9.27
C ARG A 53 -1.76 -1.39 8.94
N ARG A 54 -0.81 -1.86 9.76
CA ARG A 54 0.63 -1.66 9.54
C ARG A 54 1.13 -2.46 8.33
N ASP A 55 0.58 -3.66 8.10
CA ASP A 55 0.93 -4.49 6.95
C ASP A 55 0.34 -3.92 5.65
N CYS A 56 -0.85 -3.31 5.74
CA CYS A 56 -1.49 -2.64 4.60
C CYS A 56 -0.76 -1.35 4.15
N PHE A 57 -0.10 -0.65 5.07
CA PHE A 57 0.62 0.60 4.83
C PHE A 57 2.03 0.55 5.46
N PRO A 58 3.06 0.13 4.71
CA PRO A 58 4.43 0.21 5.17
C PRO A 58 4.85 1.68 5.42
N PRO A 59 5.92 1.91 6.21
CA PRO A 59 6.30 3.26 6.67
C PRO A 59 6.42 4.30 5.54
N ALA A 60 6.99 3.91 4.40
CA ALA A 60 7.13 4.79 3.25
C ALA A 60 5.77 5.29 2.71
N MET A 61 4.74 4.42 2.70
CA MET A 61 3.39 4.80 2.29
C MET A 61 2.70 5.65 3.34
N GLN A 62 2.95 5.43 4.63
CA GLN A 62 2.43 6.30 5.68
C GLN A 62 2.98 7.72 5.54
N ALA A 63 4.29 7.85 5.29
CA ALA A 63 4.93 9.16 5.06
C ALA A 63 4.33 9.87 3.84
N LEU A 64 4.15 9.18 2.72
CA LEU A 64 3.51 9.75 1.54
C LEU A 64 2.05 10.16 1.82
N SER A 65 1.32 9.42 2.67
CA SER A 65 -0.06 9.79 3.02
C SER A 65 -0.12 11.03 3.91
N ALA A 66 0.89 11.22 4.76
CA ALA A 66 1.03 12.42 5.58
C ALA A 66 1.28 13.66 4.71
N LEU A 67 1.86 13.50 3.51
CA LEU A 67 2.02 14.55 2.50
C LEU A 67 0.74 14.82 1.69
N GLY A 68 -0.39 14.19 2.03
CA GLY A 68 -1.68 14.42 1.37
C GLY A 68 -1.86 13.67 0.05
N LEU A 69 -0.94 12.78 -0.32
CA LEU A 69 -1.09 11.96 -1.52
C LEU A 69 -2.14 10.87 -1.28
N PRO A 70 -3.11 10.69 -2.19
CA PRO A 70 -4.10 9.63 -2.08
C PRO A 70 -3.45 8.27 -2.35
N ILE A 71 -3.18 7.50 -1.30
CA ILE A 71 -2.47 6.23 -1.40
C ILE A 71 -3.43 5.07 -1.25
N ARG A 72 -3.42 4.19 -2.26
CA ARG A 72 -4.13 2.91 -2.21
C ARG A 72 -3.32 1.89 -1.42
N PRO A 73 -3.96 1.07 -0.56
CA PRO A 73 -3.26 0.02 0.18
C PRO A 73 -2.60 -0.99 -0.78
N LEU A 74 -1.47 -1.58 -0.38
CA LEU A 74 -0.64 -2.40 -1.27
C LEU A 74 -1.37 -3.57 -1.92
N HIS A 75 -2.16 -4.31 -1.16
CA HIS A 75 -2.89 -5.48 -1.66
C HIS A 75 -3.94 -5.16 -2.72
N PHE A 76 -4.34 -3.89 -2.83
CA PHE A 76 -5.35 -3.40 -3.77
C PHE A 76 -4.75 -2.69 -4.99
N LYS A 77 -3.42 -2.53 -5.04
CA LYS A 77 -2.72 -1.98 -6.22
C LYS A 77 -2.75 -2.98 -7.38
N SER A 78 -2.68 -2.45 -8.61
CA SER A 78 -2.54 -3.30 -9.79
C SER A 78 -1.19 -4.03 -9.78
N LEU A 79 -1.13 -5.22 -10.39
CA LEU A 79 0.10 -5.99 -10.52
C LEU A 79 1.22 -5.14 -11.16
N ILE A 80 0.87 -4.38 -12.20
CA ILE A 80 1.77 -3.46 -12.90
C ILE A 80 2.31 -2.40 -11.93
N SER A 81 1.45 -1.78 -11.12
CA SER A 81 1.89 -0.77 -10.14
C SER A 81 2.79 -1.37 -9.07
N LEU A 82 2.50 -2.58 -8.59
CA LEU A 82 3.36 -3.29 -7.64
C LEU A 82 4.73 -3.59 -8.24
N PHE A 83 4.75 -4.06 -9.49
CA PHE A 83 5.98 -4.32 -10.23
C PHE A 83 6.83 -3.06 -10.36
N PHE A 84 6.26 -1.95 -10.84
CA PHE A 84 6.99 -0.69 -10.96
C PHE A 84 7.44 -0.14 -9.61
N SER A 85 6.64 -0.30 -8.55
CA SER A 85 7.05 0.12 -7.20
C SER A 85 8.29 -0.66 -6.73
N GLY A 86 8.30 -1.98 -6.91
CA GLY A 86 9.44 -2.83 -6.59
C GLY A 86 10.65 -2.57 -7.50
N LEU A 87 10.42 -2.28 -8.77
CA LEU A 87 11.45 -1.87 -9.73
C LEU A 87 12.12 -0.57 -9.31
N CYS A 88 11.34 0.47 -8.97
CA CYS A 88 11.86 1.74 -8.48
C CYS A 88 12.62 1.57 -7.16
N LEU A 89 12.16 0.70 -6.26
CA LEU A 89 12.87 0.38 -5.04
C LEU A 89 14.23 -0.27 -5.34
N GLY A 90 14.26 -1.28 -6.22
CA GLY A 90 15.49 -1.93 -6.64
C GLY A 90 16.47 -0.96 -7.31
N LEU A 91 15.98 -0.11 -8.22
CA LEU A 91 16.79 0.90 -8.89
C LEU A 91 17.34 1.94 -7.91
N GLY A 92 16.52 2.41 -6.96
CA GLY A 92 16.95 3.37 -5.95
C GLY A 92 18.05 2.81 -5.05
N VAL A 93 17.88 1.56 -4.58
CA VAL A 93 18.86 0.91 -3.69
C VAL A 93 20.13 0.53 -4.47
N PHE A 94 20.02 -0.32 -5.49
CA PHE A 94 21.19 -0.84 -6.20
C PHE A 94 21.82 0.18 -7.14
N GLY A 95 21.01 1.00 -7.80
CA GLY A 95 21.52 2.12 -8.60
C GLY A 95 22.16 3.18 -7.74
N GLY A 96 21.60 3.46 -6.56
CA GLY A 96 22.23 4.34 -5.56
C GLY A 96 23.58 3.81 -5.08
N ILE A 97 23.66 2.52 -4.72
CA ILE A 97 24.92 1.87 -4.34
C ILE A 97 25.94 1.96 -5.49
N LEU A 98 25.55 1.58 -6.71
CA LEU A 98 26.44 1.64 -7.87
C LEU A 98 26.93 3.08 -8.12
N TRP A 99 26.03 4.07 -8.02
CA TRP A 99 26.36 5.48 -8.19
C TRP A 99 27.35 5.97 -7.12
N LEU A 100 27.20 5.57 -5.85
CA LEU A 100 28.14 5.92 -4.78
C LEU A 100 29.55 5.38 -5.05
N PHE A 101 29.66 4.13 -5.51
CA PHE A 101 30.98 3.56 -5.87
C PHE A 101 31.54 4.15 -7.16
N ALA A 102 30.70 4.51 -8.12
CA ALA A 102 31.14 5.10 -9.38
C ALA A 102 31.50 6.59 -9.28
N SER A 103 31.05 7.29 -8.23
CA SER A 103 31.28 8.71 -8.00
C SER A 103 32.51 9.00 -7.12
N ASP A 104 33.31 7.99 -6.78
CA ASP A 104 34.43 8.06 -5.83
C ASP A 104 34.07 8.67 -4.45
N THR A 105 32.77 8.74 -4.12
CA THR A 105 32.30 9.22 -2.82
C THR A 105 32.56 8.22 -1.70
N MET A 106 32.78 6.95 -2.04
CA MET A 106 33.16 5.88 -1.12
C MET A 106 34.65 5.54 -1.30
N PRO A 107 35.53 5.86 -0.32
CA PRO A 107 36.96 5.55 -0.40
C PRO A 107 37.28 4.07 -0.12
N VAL A 108 36.27 3.24 0.12
CA VAL A 108 36.42 1.83 0.50
C VAL A 108 36.16 0.94 -0.71
N ALA A 109 37.01 -0.07 -0.91
CA ALA A 109 36.81 -1.03 -1.98
C ALA A 109 35.53 -1.87 -1.76
N PRO A 110 34.71 -2.11 -2.80
CA PRO A 110 33.52 -2.93 -2.68
C PRO A 110 33.89 -4.37 -2.33
N ALA A 111 33.24 -4.93 -1.30
CA ALA A 111 33.47 -6.29 -0.81
C ALA A 111 32.19 -7.14 -0.87
N GLY A 112 32.36 -8.46 -0.92
CA GLY A 112 31.24 -9.41 -0.89
C GLY A 112 30.29 -9.28 -2.10
N PRO A 113 28.97 -9.46 -1.90
CA PRO A 113 27.98 -9.38 -2.98
C PRO A 113 27.95 -8.05 -3.73
N ILE A 114 28.35 -6.96 -3.06
CA ILE A 114 28.41 -5.61 -3.63
C ILE A 114 29.50 -5.55 -4.71
N ARG A 115 30.62 -6.27 -4.55
CA ARG A 115 31.65 -6.36 -5.60
C ARG A 115 31.09 -6.96 -6.88
N GLY A 116 30.27 -8.00 -6.75
CA GLY A 116 29.57 -8.59 -7.90
C GLY A 116 28.68 -7.57 -8.60
N LEU A 117 27.86 -6.85 -7.83
CA LEU A 117 27.00 -5.78 -8.36
C LEU A 117 27.79 -4.69 -9.10
N VAL A 118 28.88 -4.20 -8.50
CA VAL A 118 29.74 -3.17 -9.11
C VAL A 118 30.41 -3.69 -10.38
N SER A 119 30.88 -4.94 -10.39
CA SER A 119 31.50 -5.55 -11.58
C SER A 119 30.52 -5.74 -12.75
N LEU A 120 29.25 -6.04 -12.46
CA LEU A 120 28.19 -6.16 -13.45
C LEU A 120 27.65 -4.79 -13.91
N GLY A 121 27.85 -3.74 -13.11
CA GLY A 121 27.41 -2.39 -13.41
C GLY A 121 25.90 -2.25 -13.59
N TRP A 122 25.50 -1.34 -14.48
CA TRP A 122 24.09 -1.05 -14.78
C TRP A 122 23.27 -2.27 -15.25
N PRO A 123 23.80 -3.19 -16.08
CA PRO A 123 23.11 -4.43 -16.41
C PRO A 123 22.73 -5.26 -15.18
N GLY A 124 23.64 -5.38 -14.20
CA GLY A 124 23.37 -6.09 -12.94
C GLY A 124 22.29 -5.40 -12.11
N VAL A 125 22.35 -4.07 -12.01
CA VAL A 125 21.32 -3.25 -11.34
C VAL A 125 19.96 -3.44 -11.99
N ALA A 126 19.87 -3.38 -13.32
CA ALA A 126 18.63 -3.55 -14.06
C ALA A 126 18.02 -4.94 -13.83
N PHE A 127 18.84 -5.99 -13.95
CA PHE A 127 18.41 -7.37 -13.73
C PHE A 127 17.87 -7.58 -12.31
N LEU A 128 18.63 -7.18 -11.29
CA LEU A 128 18.20 -7.31 -9.89
C LEU A 128 16.94 -6.50 -9.59
N SER A 129 16.82 -5.30 -10.15
CA SER A 129 15.65 -4.45 -9.93
C SER A 129 14.40 -5.04 -10.59
N LEU A 130 14.53 -5.64 -11.79
CA LEU A 130 13.44 -6.38 -12.43
C LEU A 130 13.03 -7.61 -11.60
N ALA A 131 14.01 -8.36 -11.08
CA ALA A 131 13.76 -9.53 -10.22
C ALA A 131 13.04 -9.14 -8.92
N ILE A 132 13.46 -8.06 -8.26
CA ILE A 132 12.77 -7.50 -7.09
C ILE A 132 11.37 -7.05 -7.45
N GLY A 133 11.18 -6.32 -8.55
CA GLY A 133 9.87 -5.89 -9.03
C GLY A 133 8.91 -7.07 -9.21
N ALA A 134 9.38 -8.13 -9.88
CA ALA A 134 8.60 -9.34 -10.11
C ALA A 134 8.28 -10.08 -8.80
N GLY A 135 9.29 -10.30 -7.94
CA GLY A 135 9.12 -10.98 -6.66
C GLY A 135 8.18 -10.23 -5.72
N PHE A 136 8.33 -8.91 -5.62
CA PHE A 136 7.47 -8.04 -4.81
C PHE A 136 6.02 -8.10 -5.27
N ALA A 137 5.77 -7.99 -6.58
CA ALA A 137 4.43 -8.11 -7.14
C ALA A 137 3.82 -9.49 -6.88
N ALA A 138 4.60 -10.57 -7.08
CA ALA A 138 4.15 -11.94 -6.89
C ALA A 138 3.81 -12.25 -5.42
N ILE A 139 4.68 -11.89 -4.48
CA ILE A 139 4.47 -12.15 -3.04
C ILE A 139 3.23 -11.43 -2.54
N ILE A 140 3.09 -10.14 -2.84
CA ILE A 140 1.95 -9.34 -2.39
C ILE A 140 0.65 -9.84 -3.02
N ARG A 141 0.70 -10.22 -4.31
CA ARG A 141 -0.48 -10.76 -4.99
C ARG A 141 -0.88 -12.12 -4.43
N ALA A 142 0.09 -12.97 -4.11
CA ALA A 142 -0.16 -14.26 -3.47
C ALA A 142 -0.75 -14.09 -2.07
N GLN A 143 -0.24 -13.14 -1.27
CA GLN A 143 -0.82 -12.81 0.04
C GLN A 143 -2.26 -12.31 -0.08
N ALA A 144 -2.52 -11.40 -1.03
CA ALA A 144 -3.87 -10.89 -1.26
C ALA A 144 -4.85 -11.98 -1.71
N ALA A 145 -4.39 -12.91 -2.56
CA ALA A 145 -5.20 -14.03 -3.04
C ALA A 145 -5.49 -15.05 -1.91
N ARG A 146 -4.48 -15.37 -1.08
CA ARG A 146 -4.66 -16.25 0.10
C ARG A 146 -5.62 -15.67 1.13
N ALA A 147 -5.65 -14.34 1.24
CA ALA A 147 -6.56 -13.61 2.12
C ALA A 147 -7.98 -13.42 1.54
N GLY A 148 -8.25 -13.87 0.30
CA GLY A 148 -9.57 -13.75 -0.32
C GLY A 148 -10.03 -12.30 -0.56
N LEU A 149 -9.09 -11.35 -0.68
CA LEU A 149 -9.45 -9.93 -0.77
C LEU A 149 -10.15 -9.60 -2.09
N PRO A 150 -11.25 -8.80 -2.06
CA PRO A 150 -11.91 -8.34 -3.27
C PRO A 150 -11.01 -7.41 -4.08
N ARG A 151 -11.27 -7.26 -5.39
CA ARG A 151 -10.51 -6.29 -6.19
C ARG A 151 -10.95 -4.88 -5.82
N TRP A 152 -10.03 -3.92 -5.89
CA TRP A 152 -10.34 -2.51 -5.59
C TRP A 152 -11.49 -1.94 -6.44
N ARG A 153 -11.64 -2.40 -7.68
CA ARG A 153 -12.72 -1.97 -8.57
C ARG A 153 -14.09 -2.44 -8.09
N ASP A 154 -14.13 -3.53 -7.33
CA ASP A 154 -15.33 -4.19 -6.87
C ASP A 154 -15.77 -3.68 -5.46
N LEU A 155 -14.98 -2.76 -4.88
CA LEU A 155 -15.28 -2.02 -3.64
C LEU A 155 -15.95 -0.68 -3.93
#